data_AF-A2XRJ5-F1
#
_entry.id   AF-A2XRJ5-F1
#
_cell.length_a   1.000
_cell.length_b   1.000
_cell.length_c   1.000
_cell.angle_alpha   90.00
_cell.angle_beta   90.00
_cell.angle_gamma   90.00
#
_symmetry.space_group_name_H-M   'P 1'
#
loop_
_entity.id
_entity.type
_entity.pdbx_description
1 polymer ?
#
loop_
_entity_poly.entity_id
_entity_poly.type
_entity_poly.pdbx_seq_one_letter_code
_entity_poly.pdbx_strand_id
1 'polypeptide(L)'
;MGGLLAIPMAVARVSSLRWVRFPVWLYTYVFRGTPLYVQLLVFYSGMYSLEIVRGSEFLNAFFRSGLNCTILALTLNTCAYTTEIFAGAIRSVPHGEIEAANAYGFSRFKMYRCIILPSALRTALPAYSNEVILMLHSTALAFTATVPDLLKIARDINAATYQPFYAFGIAAVLYLIISYVLISLFRKAEKRWMAHVLKGVSLAANAGDVISIIGSSGSGKSTFLRCINFLEKPSEGSISLNNEDIRMVRDKDGQLKVFDKKQLQLLRTRLTMVFQHFNLWSHMTVLENVMEAPVQVLGLSKADAHERAVRYLDKVGIDERARGKYPVHLSGGQQQRVSIARALAMEPEVLLFDEPTSALDPELVGEVLRIMQKLAEEGKTMVVVTHEMEFARHVSNHVIFLHKGLIEEQGPPAELFGNPKSPRLQQFLSGALK
;
A
#
# COMPACT_ATOMS: atom_id res chain seq x y z
N MET A 1 -16.24 -24.47 -0.70
CA MET A 1 -15.10 -24.64 0.22
C MET A 1 -13.83 -23.92 -0.25
N GLY A 2 -13.37 -24.12 -1.50
CA GLY A 2 -12.12 -23.50 -1.99
C GLY A 2 -12.08 -21.97 -1.93
N GLY A 3 -13.19 -21.28 -2.24
CA GLY A 3 -13.27 -19.82 -2.13
C GLY A 3 -13.13 -19.28 -0.69
N LEU A 4 -13.58 -20.04 0.32
CA LEU A 4 -13.46 -19.64 1.74
C LEU A 4 -12.01 -19.73 2.23
N LEU A 5 -11.27 -20.73 1.77
CA LEU A 5 -9.85 -20.93 2.11
C LEU A 5 -8.93 -19.98 1.34
N ALA A 6 -9.40 -19.43 0.21
CA ALA A 6 -8.58 -18.60 -0.66
C ALA A 6 -8.19 -17.24 -0.05
N ILE A 7 -9.02 -16.64 0.82
CA ILE A 7 -8.70 -15.35 1.46
C ILE A 7 -7.48 -15.46 2.40
N PRO A 8 -7.43 -16.38 3.39
CA PRO A 8 -6.24 -16.53 4.23
C PRO A 8 -5.03 -17.01 3.42
N MET A 9 -5.22 -17.86 2.40
CA MET A 9 -4.16 -18.24 1.46
C MET A 9 -3.63 -17.02 0.69
N ALA A 10 -4.48 -16.10 0.25
CA ALA A 10 -4.06 -14.90 -0.48
C ALA A 10 -3.24 -13.95 0.39
N VAL A 11 -3.63 -13.75 1.65
CA VAL A 11 -2.82 -12.99 2.62
C VAL A 11 -1.45 -13.65 2.83
N ALA A 12 -1.42 -14.98 3.02
CA ALA A 12 -0.19 -15.74 3.14
C ALA A 12 0.69 -15.64 1.87
N ARG A 13 0.07 -15.64 0.69
CA ARG A 13 0.70 -15.56 -0.64
C ARG A 13 1.35 -14.20 -0.93
N VAL A 14 0.87 -13.13 -0.29
CA VAL A 14 1.45 -11.77 -0.39
C VAL A 14 2.37 -11.42 0.79
N SER A 15 2.38 -12.24 1.84
CA SER A 15 3.22 -12.05 3.02
C SER A 15 4.71 -11.85 2.69
N SER A 16 5.36 -10.97 3.45
CA SER A 16 6.82 -10.78 3.40
C SER A 16 7.59 -11.97 3.97
N LEU A 17 6.95 -12.83 4.79
CA LEU A 17 7.58 -13.98 5.42
C LEU A 17 7.70 -15.13 4.43
N ARG A 18 8.93 -15.47 4.05
CA ARG A 18 9.20 -16.49 3.02
C ARG A 18 8.61 -17.86 3.37
N TRP A 19 8.61 -18.25 4.63
CA TRP A 19 8.15 -19.57 5.09
C TRP A 19 6.62 -19.69 5.06
N VAL A 20 5.91 -18.57 5.14
CA VAL A 20 4.45 -18.52 4.97
C VAL A 20 4.09 -18.44 3.48
N ARG A 21 4.82 -17.62 2.72
CA ARG A 21 4.55 -17.40 1.30
C ARG A 21 4.89 -18.58 0.41
N PHE A 22 6.01 -19.26 0.67
CA PHE A 22 6.53 -20.29 -0.22
C PHE A 22 5.62 -21.52 -0.35
N PRO A 23 5.08 -22.12 0.73
CA PRO A 23 4.16 -23.25 0.62
C PRO A 23 2.92 -22.91 -0.20
N VAL A 24 2.34 -21.72 0.04
CA VAL A 24 1.16 -21.27 -0.71
C VAL A 24 1.49 -20.99 -2.17
N TRP A 25 2.64 -20.36 -2.44
CA TRP A 25 3.12 -20.18 -3.81
C TRP A 25 3.28 -21.52 -4.53
N LEU A 26 3.95 -22.50 -3.92
CA LEU A 26 4.17 -23.82 -4.51
C LEU A 26 2.84 -24.52 -4.80
N TYR A 27 1.93 -24.52 -3.82
CA TYR A 27 0.57 -25.04 -3.99
C TYR A 27 -0.16 -24.36 -5.16
N THR A 28 -0.25 -23.02 -5.15
CA THR A 28 -0.94 -22.28 -6.22
C THR A 28 -0.30 -22.48 -7.60
N TYR A 29 1.02 -22.60 -7.66
CA TYR A 29 1.77 -22.85 -8.89
C TYR A 29 1.45 -24.24 -9.46
N VAL A 30 1.48 -25.28 -8.63
CA VAL A 30 1.19 -26.66 -9.05
C VAL A 30 -0.26 -26.81 -9.54
N PHE A 31 -1.23 -26.34 -8.76
CA PHE A 31 -2.65 -26.55 -9.09
C PHE A 31 -3.18 -25.64 -10.19
N ARG A 32 -2.54 -24.49 -10.46
CA ARG A 32 -2.88 -23.66 -11.64
C ARG A 32 -2.10 -24.06 -12.88
N GLY A 33 -0.92 -24.65 -12.71
CA GLY A 33 -0.07 -25.11 -13.81
C GLY A 33 -0.42 -26.50 -14.35
N THR A 34 -1.27 -27.25 -13.65
CA THR A 34 -1.70 -28.59 -14.06
C THR A 34 -3.14 -28.55 -14.56
N PRO A 35 -3.45 -29.10 -15.75
CA PRO A 35 -4.83 -29.20 -16.23
C PRO A 35 -5.71 -29.95 -15.22
N LEU A 36 -6.94 -29.49 -15.01
CA LEU A 36 -7.87 -30.10 -14.05
C LEU A 36 -8.07 -31.60 -14.30
N TYR A 37 -8.10 -32.01 -15.57
CA TYR A 37 -8.18 -33.43 -15.97
C TYR A 37 -7.01 -34.26 -15.43
N VAL A 38 -5.79 -33.72 -15.48
CA VAL A 38 -4.59 -34.38 -14.94
C VAL A 38 -4.69 -34.47 -13.41
N GLN A 39 -5.22 -33.45 -12.74
CA GLN A 39 -5.44 -33.50 -11.30
C GLN A 39 -6.45 -34.58 -10.90
N LEU A 40 -7.56 -34.69 -11.64
CA LEU A 40 -8.56 -35.74 -11.46
C LEU A 40 -7.94 -37.13 -11.59
N LEU A 41 -7.11 -37.34 -12.61
CA LEU A 41 -6.33 -38.57 -12.78
C LEU A 41 -5.41 -38.84 -11.59
N VAL A 42 -4.61 -37.85 -11.17
CA VAL A 42 -3.67 -38.01 -10.06
C VAL A 42 -4.38 -38.39 -8.77
N PHE A 43 -5.53 -37.77 -8.44
CA PHE A 43 -6.27 -38.13 -7.23
C PHE A 43 -6.97 -39.48 -7.34
N TYR A 44 -7.54 -39.81 -8.50
CA TYR A 44 -8.31 -41.04 -8.67
C TYR A 44 -7.43 -42.28 -8.87
N SER A 45 -6.42 -42.22 -9.75
CA SER A 45 -5.55 -43.36 -10.07
C SER A 45 -4.19 -43.29 -9.38
N GLY A 46 -3.61 -42.09 -9.26
CA GLY A 46 -2.30 -41.89 -8.64
C GLY A 46 -2.30 -42.17 -7.14
N MET A 47 -3.13 -41.43 -6.38
CA MET A 47 -3.18 -41.54 -4.92
C MET A 47 -3.62 -42.93 -4.44
N TYR A 48 -4.56 -43.57 -5.14
CA TYR A 48 -4.98 -44.93 -4.84
C TYR A 48 -3.86 -45.96 -5.07
N SER A 49 -2.84 -45.67 -5.89
CA SER A 49 -1.73 -46.59 -6.12
C SER A 49 -0.67 -46.60 -5.01
N LEU A 50 -0.68 -45.60 -4.12
CA LEU A 50 0.25 -45.50 -3.00
C LEU A 50 -0.10 -46.50 -1.89
N GLU A 51 0.91 -47.25 -1.43
CA GLU A 51 0.76 -48.27 -0.38
C GLU A 51 0.24 -47.69 0.94
N ILE A 52 0.67 -46.47 1.29
CA ILE A 52 0.23 -45.73 2.49
C ILE A 52 -1.28 -45.46 2.45
N VAL A 53 -1.83 -45.18 1.27
CA VAL A 53 -3.27 -44.90 1.10
C VAL A 53 -4.08 -46.19 1.18
N ARG A 54 -3.57 -47.29 0.59
CA ARG A 54 -4.23 -48.62 0.66
C ARG A 54 -4.18 -49.24 2.06
N GLY A 55 -3.11 -48.98 2.80
CA GLY A 55 -2.92 -49.48 4.16
C GLY A 55 -3.78 -48.80 5.23
N SER A 56 -4.40 -47.66 4.92
CA SER A 56 -5.32 -46.94 5.81
C SER A 56 -6.77 -47.13 5.36
N GLU A 57 -7.62 -47.68 6.21
CA GLU A 57 -9.04 -47.95 5.88
C GLU A 57 -9.78 -46.67 5.45
N PHE A 58 -9.56 -45.57 6.16
CA PHE A 58 -10.17 -44.27 5.85
C PHE A 58 -9.71 -43.69 4.51
N LEU A 59 -8.39 -43.65 4.26
CA LEU A 59 -7.85 -43.07 3.02
C LEU A 59 -8.21 -43.95 1.81
N ASN A 60 -8.20 -45.27 1.98
CA ASN A 60 -8.62 -46.21 0.96
C ASN A 60 -10.09 -45.99 0.57
N ALA A 61 -11.00 -45.92 1.56
CA ALA A 61 -12.41 -45.63 1.32
C ALA A 61 -12.62 -44.25 0.63
N PHE A 62 -11.84 -43.25 1.04
CA PHE A 62 -11.93 -41.90 0.48
C PHE A 62 -11.51 -41.87 -1.00
N PHE A 63 -10.31 -42.35 -1.34
CA PHE A 63 -9.75 -42.27 -2.70
C PHE A 63 -10.34 -43.29 -3.68
N ARG A 64 -11.03 -44.33 -3.19
CA ARG A 64 -11.80 -45.27 -4.03
C ARG A 64 -13.07 -44.65 -4.59
N SER A 65 -13.61 -43.62 -3.94
CA SER A 65 -14.78 -42.89 -4.43
C SER A 65 -14.36 -41.85 -5.46
N GLY A 66 -14.74 -42.06 -6.72
CA GLY A 66 -14.52 -41.09 -7.81
C GLY A 66 -15.09 -39.71 -7.46
N LEU A 67 -16.26 -39.66 -6.84
CA LEU A 67 -16.90 -38.42 -6.39
C LEU A 67 -16.04 -37.64 -5.39
N ASN A 68 -15.44 -38.33 -4.40
CA ASN A 68 -14.58 -37.68 -3.40
C ASN A 68 -13.31 -37.12 -4.04
N CYS A 69 -12.69 -37.87 -4.95
CA CYS A 69 -11.52 -37.42 -5.72
C CYS A 69 -11.85 -36.21 -6.60
N THR A 70 -13.02 -36.20 -7.25
CA THR A 70 -13.50 -35.07 -8.04
C THR A 70 -13.73 -33.82 -7.19
N ILE A 71 -14.41 -33.95 -6.05
CA ILE A 71 -14.64 -32.85 -5.12
C ILE A 71 -13.31 -32.29 -4.59
N LEU A 72 -12.37 -33.16 -4.24
CA LEU A 72 -11.04 -32.75 -3.76
C LEU A 72 -10.25 -32.00 -4.83
N ALA A 73 -10.19 -32.56 -6.05
CA ALA A 73 -9.49 -31.95 -7.17
C ALA A 73 -10.04 -30.56 -7.50
N LEU A 74 -11.36 -30.45 -7.66
CA LEU A 74 -12.04 -29.18 -7.92
C LEU A 74 -11.82 -28.19 -6.79
N THR A 75 -11.94 -28.62 -5.53
CA THR A 75 -11.73 -27.74 -4.37
C THR A 75 -10.33 -27.16 -4.34
N LEU A 76 -9.31 -27.99 -4.54
CA LEU A 76 -7.92 -27.56 -4.55
C LEU A 76 -7.58 -26.70 -5.78
N ASN A 77 -8.14 -27.02 -6.94
CA ASN A 77 -7.97 -26.23 -8.16
C ASN A 77 -8.57 -24.83 -7.99
N THR A 78 -9.86 -24.74 -7.66
CA THR A 78 -10.57 -23.47 -7.50
C THR A 78 -9.97 -22.63 -6.39
N CYS A 79 -9.56 -23.25 -5.27
CA CYS A 79 -8.86 -22.53 -4.20
C CYS A 79 -7.55 -21.91 -4.70
N ALA A 80 -6.78 -22.60 -5.56
CA ALA A 80 -5.53 -22.08 -6.09
C ALA A 80 -5.75 -20.88 -7.03
N TYR A 81 -6.68 -20.96 -7.97
CA TYR A 81 -7.02 -19.84 -8.87
C TYR A 81 -7.56 -18.64 -8.09
N THR A 82 -8.52 -18.89 -7.19
CA THR A 82 -9.12 -17.84 -6.35
C THR A 82 -8.07 -17.17 -5.45
N THR A 83 -7.10 -17.94 -4.91
CA THR A 83 -5.99 -17.41 -4.12
C THR A 83 -5.14 -16.43 -4.92
N GLU A 84 -4.81 -16.72 -6.17
CA GLU A 84 -3.99 -15.80 -6.97
C GLU A 84 -4.79 -14.57 -7.43
N ILE A 85 -6.09 -14.70 -7.73
CA ILE A 85 -6.97 -13.55 -8.02
C ILE A 85 -6.95 -12.56 -6.84
N PHE A 86 -7.22 -13.04 -5.63
CA PHE A 86 -7.19 -12.18 -4.44
C PHE A 86 -5.78 -11.68 -4.12
N ALA A 87 -4.74 -12.52 -4.27
CA ALA A 87 -3.36 -12.08 -4.05
C ALA A 87 -2.92 -11.02 -5.07
N GLY A 88 -3.39 -11.11 -6.32
CA GLY A 88 -3.21 -10.10 -7.35
C GLY A 88 -3.87 -8.78 -6.97
N ALA A 89 -5.13 -8.84 -6.52
CA ALA A 89 -5.88 -7.67 -6.08
C ALA A 89 -5.26 -6.99 -4.84
N ILE A 90 -4.72 -7.76 -3.89
CA ILE A 90 -3.98 -7.22 -2.74
C ILE A 90 -2.71 -6.49 -3.20
N ARG A 91 -2.00 -7.01 -4.21
CA ARG A 91 -0.79 -6.36 -4.75
C ARG A 91 -1.11 -5.11 -5.57
N SER A 92 -2.29 -5.04 -6.17
CA SER A 92 -2.72 -3.90 -6.99
C SER A 92 -3.38 -2.78 -6.18
N VAL A 93 -3.52 -2.94 -4.85
CA VAL A 93 -3.99 -1.83 -3.99
C VAL A 93 -3.06 -0.63 -4.21
N PRO A 94 -3.60 0.55 -4.55
CA PRO A 94 -2.78 1.72 -4.86
C PRO A 94 -1.81 2.06 -3.73
N HIS A 95 -0.57 2.39 -4.08
CA HIS A 95 0.46 2.72 -3.09
C HIS A 95 0.03 3.87 -2.16
N GLY A 96 -0.65 4.87 -2.70
CA GLY A 96 -1.18 6.01 -1.95
C GLY A 96 -2.14 5.64 -0.82
N GLU A 97 -2.97 4.60 -0.98
CA GLU A 97 -3.89 4.13 0.08
C GLU A 97 -3.12 3.55 1.28
N ILE A 98 -2.04 2.82 0.99
CA ILE A 98 -1.15 2.23 2.00
C ILE A 98 -0.33 3.32 2.68
N GLU A 99 0.14 4.29 1.91
CA GLU A 99 0.91 5.42 2.39
C GLU A 99 0.10 6.30 3.36
N ALA A 100 -1.14 6.64 3.00
CA ALA A 100 -2.05 7.35 3.89
C ALA A 100 -2.29 6.57 5.19
N ALA A 101 -2.58 5.27 5.12
CA ALA A 101 -2.78 4.45 6.32
C ALA A 101 -1.54 4.45 7.23
N ASN A 102 -0.34 4.38 6.65
CA ASN A 102 0.90 4.49 7.42
C ASN A 102 1.04 5.87 8.05
N ALA A 103 0.79 6.95 7.31
CA ALA A 103 0.91 8.32 7.81
C ALA A 103 -0.05 8.64 8.95
N TYR A 104 -1.25 8.05 8.95
CA TYR A 104 -2.22 8.20 10.05
C TYR A 104 -2.01 7.22 11.22
N GLY A 105 -0.94 6.41 11.20
CA GLY A 105 -0.58 5.57 12.33
C GLY A 105 -1.34 4.24 12.41
N PHE A 106 -1.85 3.70 11.30
CA PHE A 106 -2.46 2.37 11.31
C PHE A 106 -1.43 1.30 11.65
N SER A 107 -1.78 0.39 12.58
CA SER A 107 -1.01 -0.85 12.75
C SER A 107 -1.15 -1.74 11.51
N ARG A 108 -0.16 -2.63 11.27
CA ARG A 108 -0.22 -3.56 10.13
C ARG A 108 -1.51 -4.37 10.08
N PHE A 109 -2.00 -4.83 11.23
CA PHE A 109 -3.24 -5.60 11.30
C PHE A 109 -4.47 -4.76 10.91
N LYS A 110 -4.61 -3.57 11.48
CA LYS A 110 -5.72 -2.66 11.16
C LYS A 110 -5.69 -2.20 9.70
N MET A 111 -4.50 -1.92 9.17
CA MET A 111 -4.30 -1.60 7.75
C MET A 111 -4.78 -2.74 6.84
N TYR A 112 -4.41 -3.99 7.14
CA TYR A 112 -4.88 -5.14 6.35
C TYR A 112 -6.40 -5.30 6.44
N ARG A 113 -6.96 -5.18 7.64
CA ARG A 113 -8.39 -5.42 7.88
C ARG A 113 -9.30 -4.33 7.30
N CYS A 114 -8.93 -3.07 7.46
CA CYS A 114 -9.80 -1.93 7.13
C CYS A 114 -9.52 -1.34 5.75
N ILE A 115 -8.27 -1.41 5.28
CA ILE A 115 -7.86 -0.74 4.03
C ILE A 115 -7.65 -1.79 2.93
N ILE A 116 -6.65 -2.66 3.09
CA ILE A 116 -6.16 -3.53 2.01
C ILE A 116 -7.20 -4.60 1.63
N LEU A 117 -7.71 -5.37 2.59
CA LEU A 117 -8.61 -6.48 2.27
C LEU A 117 -9.94 -6.00 1.66
N PRO A 118 -10.64 -5.00 2.20
CA PRO A 118 -11.88 -4.51 1.60
C PRO A 118 -11.69 -3.95 0.18
N SER A 119 -10.62 -3.16 -0.03
CA SER A 119 -10.26 -2.61 -1.34
C SER A 119 -9.93 -3.73 -2.36
N ALA A 120 -9.11 -4.69 -1.95
CA ALA A 120 -8.75 -5.85 -2.76
C ALA A 120 -9.94 -6.75 -3.08
N LEU A 121 -10.83 -7.02 -2.12
CA LEU A 121 -12.04 -7.83 -2.35
C LEU A 121 -12.96 -7.18 -3.37
N ARG A 122 -13.16 -5.86 -3.28
CA ARG A 122 -13.98 -5.12 -4.25
C ARG A 122 -13.39 -5.19 -5.66
N THR A 123 -12.06 -5.07 -5.76
CA THR A 123 -11.33 -5.14 -7.04
C THR A 123 -11.33 -6.55 -7.63
N ALA A 124 -11.25 -7.59 -6.78
CA ALA A 124 -11.21 -8.98 -7.19
C ALA A 124 -12.57 -9.54 -7.62
N LEU A 125 -13.69 -8.90 -7.23
CA LEU A 125 -15.03 -9.44 -7.39
C LEU A 125 -15.39 -9.82 -8.85
N PRO A 126 -15.07 -9.01 -9.88
CA PRO A 126 -15.36 -9.39 -11.27
C PRO A 126 -14.58 -10.63 -11.72
N ALA A 127 -13.27 -10.69 -11.42
CA ALA A 127 -12.42 -11.82 -11.78
C ALA A 127 -12.83 -13.10 -11.03
N TYR A 128 -13.19 -12.96 -9.74
CA TYR A 128 -13.70 -14.06 -8.94
C TYR A 128 -15.02 -14.61 -9.50
N SER A 129 -15.94 -13.73 -9.90
CA SER A 129 -17.21 -14.15 -10.52
C SER A 129 -16.98 -14.97 -11.80
N ASN A 130 -16.06 -14.51 -12.66
CA ASN A 130 -15.71 -15.24 -13.88
C ASN A 130 -15.13 -16.64 -13.58
N GLU A 131 -14.31 -16.76 -12.54
CA GLU A 131 -13.74 -18.04 -12.11
C GLU A 131 -14.82 -19.01 -11.59
N VAL A 132 -15.83 -18.52 -10.86
CA VAL A 132 -16.96 -19.34 -10.40
C VAL A 132 -17.75 -19.90 -11.60
N ILE A 133 -17.97 -19.07 -12.64
CA ILE A 133 -18.65 -19.51 -13.87
C ILE A 133 -17.82 -20.59 -14.59
N LEU A 134 -16.51 -20.38 -14.75
CA LEU A 134 -15.60 -21.36 -15.36
C LEU A 134 -15.56 -22.68 -14.59
N MET A 135 -15.58 -22.63 -13.25
CA MET A 135 -15.67 -23.82 -12.40
C MET A 135 -16.96 -24.60 -12.66
N LEU A 136 -18.11 -23.93 -12.75
CA LEU A 136 -19.40 -24.60 -13.04
C LEU A 136 -19.35 -25.35 -14.38
N HIS A 137 -18.80 -24.74 -15.44
CA HIS A 137 -18.61 -25.43 -16.71
C HIS A 137 -17.63 -26.61 -16.61
N SER A 138 -16.55 -26.46 -15.83
CA SER A 138 -15.55 -27.51 -15.63
C SER A 138 -16.12 -28.72 -14.88
N THR A 139 -17.10 -28.52 -13.98
CA THR A 139 -17.79 -29.65 -13.31
C THR A 139 -18.62 -30.49 -14.27
N ALA A 140 -19.23 -29.87 -15.28
CA ALA A 140 -19.96 -30.58 -16.32
C ALA A 140 -19.02 -31.43 -17.20
N LEU A 141 -17.85 -30.89 -17.56
CA LEU A 141 -16.81 -31.63 -18.29
C LEU A 141 -16.19 -32.76 -17.45
N ALA A 142 -16.03 -32.55 -16.14
CA ALA A 142 -15.54 -33.59 -15.24
C ALA A 142 -16.53 -34.77 -15.17
N PHE A 143 -17.84 -34.53 -15.18
CA PHE A 143 -18.86 -35.58 -15.15
C PHE A 143 -18.90 -36.40 -16.46
N THR A 144 -18.65 -35.78 -17.61
CA THR A 144 -18.64 -36.50 -18.90
C THR A 144 -17.35 -37.30 -19.16
N ALA A 145 -16.22 -36.89 -18.57
CA ALA A 145 -14.90 -37.48 -18.87
C ALA A 145 -14.43 -38.60 -17.89
N THR A 146 -15.15 -38.90 -16.82
CA THR A 146 -14.53 -39.52 -15.62
C THR A 146 -14.55 -41.04 -15.47
N VAL A 147 -15.14 -41.85 -16.37
CA VAL A 147 -15.13 -43.32 -16.15
C VAL A 147 -14.41 -44.13 -17.23
N PRO A 148 -14.71 -43.97 -18.53
CA PRO A 148 -14.10 -44.85 -19.55
C PRO A 148 -12.70 -44.38 -20.00
N ASP A 149 -12.48 -43.07 -20.16
CA ASP A 149 -11.27 -42.53 -20.79
C ASP A 149 -10.06 -42.47 -19.84
N LEU A 150 -10.29 -42.24 -18.55
CA LEU A 150 -9.22 -42.24 -17.53
C LEU A 150 -8.53 -43.61 -17.40
N LEU A 151 -9.31 -44.69 -17.47
CA LEU A 151 -8.81 -46.07 -17.37
C LEU A 151 -8.00 -46.50 -18.60
N LYS A 152 -8.30 -45.92 -19.77
CA LYS A 152 -7.61 -46.20 -21.03
C LYS A 152 -6.26 -45.50 -21.09
N ILE A 153 -6.23 -44.19 -20.82
CA ILE A 153 -5.01 -43.39 -20.87
C ILE A 153 -4.00 -43.79 -19.77
N ALA A 154 -4.46 -44.16 -18.58
CA ALA A 154 -3.58 -44.66 -17.52
C ALA A 154 -2.93 -46.02 -17.86
N ARG A 155 -3.62 -46.88 -18.62
CA ARG A 155 -3.05 -48.14 -19.14
C ARG A 155 -2.04 -47.89 -20.27
N ASP A 156 -2.34 -46.93 -21.15
CA ASP A 156 -1.51 -46.65 -22.33
C ASP A 156 -0.21 -45.89 -21.96
N ILE A 157 -0.25 -44.97 -20.98
CA ILE A 157 0.93 -44.22 -20.52
C ILE A 157 1.89 -45.10 -19.70
N ASN A 158 1.38 -46.05 -18.92
CA ASN A 158 2.22 -46.98 -18.16
C ASN A 158 2.98 -47.97 -19.06
N ALA A 159 2.50 -48.16 -20.30
CA ALA A 159 3.10 -49.09 -21.24
C ALA A 159 4.25 -48.50 -22.08
N ALA A 160 4.41 -47.17 -22.15
CA ALA A 160 5.18 -46.58 -23.24
C ALA A 160 6.55 -45.94 -22.90
N THR A 161 6.83 -45.43 -21.69
CA THR A 161 8.02 -44.55 -21.58
C THR A 161 8.72 -44.38 -20.24
N TYR A 162 8.45 -45.20 -19.21
CA TYR A 162 9.13 -45.20 -17.89
C TYR A 162 10.17 -44.08 -17.71
N GLN A 163 9.75 -42.91 -17.18
CA GLN A 163 10.56 -41.73 -16.74
C GLN A 163 10.38 -40.35 -17.46
N PRO A 164 9.15 -39.81 -17.60
CA PRO A 164 8.94 -38.39 -18.00
C PRO A 164 9.38 -37.35 -16.93
N PHE A 165 9.46 -37.76 -15.67
CA PHE A 165 9.63 -36.86 -14.51
C PHE A 165 11.01 -36.19 -14.44
N TYR A 166 12.07 -36.84 -14.95
CA TYR A 166 13.45 -36.39 -14.76
C TYR A 166 13.85 -35.26 -15.72
N ALA A 167 13.44 -35.31 -16.99
CA ALA A 167 13.80 -34.30 -17.99
C ALA A 167 13.19 -32.92 -17.68
N PHE A 168 11.89 -32.88 -17.35
CA PHE A 168 11.21 -31.62 -17.00
C PHE A 168 11.60 -31.11 -15.61
N GLY A 169 11.90 -32.00 -14.66
CA GLY A 169 12.39 -31.63 -13.33
C GLY A 169 13.74 -30.92 -13.36
N ILE A 170 14.68 -31.41 -14.17
CA ILE A 170 16.02 -30.82 -14.31
C ILE A 170 15.95 -29.43 -14.97
N ALA A 171 15.14 -29.27 -16.03
CA ALA A 171 14.95 -27.98 -16.70
C ALA A 171 14.32 -26.92 -15.77
N ALA A 172 13.36 -27.31 -14.92
CA ALA A 172 12.72 -26.42 -13.95
C ALA A 172 13.71 -25.94 -12.86
N VAL A 173 14.60 -26.82 -12.39
CA VAL A 173 15.64 -26.48 -11.40
C VAL A 173 16.66 -25.51 -11.98
N LEU A 174 17.12 -25.73 -13.21
CA LEU A 174 18.07 -24.84 -13.89
C LEU A 174 17.50 -23.44 -14.11
N TYR A 175 16.24 -23.34 -14.55
CA TYR A 175 15.57 -22.06 -14.73
C TYR A 175 15.44 -21.28 -13.40
N LEU A 176 15.07 -21.96 -12.31
CA LEU A 176 14.98 -21.37 -10.97
C LEU A 176 16.31 -20.79 -10.46
N ILE A 177 17.42 -21.50 -10.70
CA ILE A 177 18.77 -21.05 -10.30
C ILE A 177 19.16 -19.79 -11.09
N ILE A 178 19.01 -19.81 -12.41
CA ILE A 178 19.38 -18.70 -13.30
C ILE A 178 18.56 -17.44 -12.96
N SER A 179 17.23 -17.57 -12.84
CA SER A 179 16.37 -16.43 -12.51
C SER A 179 16.68 -15.85 -11.13
N TYR A 180 16.97 -16.69 -10.13
CA TYR A 180 17.30 -16.21 -8.77
C TYR A 180 18.60 -15.40 -8.74
N VAL A 181 19.64 -15.88 -9.43
CA VAL A 181 20.94 -15.19 -9.51
C VAL A 181 20.79 -13.84 -10.20
N LEU A 182 20.09 -13.79 -11.34
CA LEU A 182 19.95 -12.59 -12.15
C LEU A 182 19.15 -11.50 -11.41
N ILE A 183 18.05 -11.87 -10.75
CA ILE A 183 17.24 -10.95 -9.93
C ILE A 183 18.03 -10.45 -8.71
N SER A 184 18.83 -11.30 -8.08
CA SER A 184 19.66 -10.91 -6.94
C SER A 184 20.75 -9.91 -7.32
N LEU A 185 21.33 -10.05 -8.52
CA LEU A 185 22.33 -9.13 -9.07
C LEU A 185 21.73 -7.76 -9.35
N PHE A 186 20.56 -7.71 -9.99
CA PHE A 186 19.84 -6.45 -10.28
C PHE A 186 19.49 -5.68 -9.00
N ARG A 187 18.95 -6.36 -7.98
CA ARG A 187 18.62 -5.70 -6.70
C ARG A 187 19.85 -5.14 -5.98
N LYS A 188 20.99 -5.80 -6.11
CA LYS A 188 22.24 -5.34 -5.48
C LYS A 188 22.81 -4.10 -6.20
N ALA A 189 22.63 -4.01 -7.51
CA ALA A 189 22.98 -2.84 -8.31
C ALA A 189 22.07 -1.64 -8.00
N GLU A 190 20.75 -1.86 -7.94
CA GLU A 190 19.74 -0.84 -7.61
C GLU A 190 20.01 -0.21 -6.23
N LYS A 191 20.34 -1.04 -5.23
CA LYS A 191 20.65 -0.56 -3.87
C LYS A 191 21.94 0.28 -3.79
N ARG A 192 22.88 0.10 -4.74
CA ARG A 192 24.14 0.85 -4.79
C ARG A 192 24.01 2.18 -5.53
N TRP A 193 22.96 2.36 -6.34
CA TRP A 193 22.73 3.56 -7.13
C TRP A 193 21.70 4.54 -6.54
N MET A 194 21.03 4.21 -5.44
CA MET A 194 20.21 5.18 -4.72
C MET A 194 21.12 6.19 -4.00
N ALA A 195 21.32 7.34 -4.65
CA ALA A 195 22.08 8.46 -4.13
C ALA A 195 21.45 9.01 -2.83
N HIS A 196 22.29 9.51 -1.93
CA HIS A 196 21.84 10.22 -0.73
C HIS A 196 21.11 11.50 -1.15
N VAL A 197 19.79 11.52 -1.00
CA VAL A 197 18.94 12.65 -1.43
C VAL A 197 19.08 13.85 -0.48
N LEU A 198 19.24 13.62 0.83
CA LEU A 198 19.43 14.65 1.85
C LEU A 198 20.82 14.57 2.47
N LYS A 199 21.42 15.73 2.75
CA LYS A 199 22.82 15.87 3.20
C LYS A 199 22.94 16.67 4.49
N GLY A 200 22.22 16.27 5.53
CA GLY A 200 22.29 16.92 6.85
C GLY A 200 21.47 18.21 6.91
N VAL A 201 20.15 18.08 6.89
CA VAL A 201 19.20 19.20 7.02
C VAL A 201 18.59 19.21 8.42
N SER A 202 18.32 20.40 8.94
CA SER A 202 17.72 20.59 10.28
C SER A 202 16.52 21.53 10.17
N LEU A 203 15.47 21.25 10.94
CA LEU A 203 14.25 22.05 11.03
C LEU A 203 13.82 22.09 12.50
N ALA A 204 13.49 23.27 12.99
CA ALA A 204 12.79 23.46 14.26
C ALA A 204 11.49 24.22 13.98
N ALA A 205 10.37 23.72 14.52
CA ALA A 205 9.06 24.35 14.41
C ALA A 205 8.45 24.48 15.80
N ASN A 206 8.08 25.71 16.15
CA ASN A 206 7.38 26.04 17.39
C ASN A 206 5.86 26.04 17.15
N ALA A 207 5.09 26.05 18.24
CA ALA A 207 3.63 26.10 18.15
C ALA A 207 3.17 27.35 17.38
N GLY A 208 2.36 27.13 16.34
CA GLY A 208 1.85 28.19 15.46
C GLY A 208 2.78 28.59 14.32
N ASP A 209 3.97 27.99 14.21
CA ASP A 209 4.87 28.25 13.07
C ASP A 209 4.27 27.73 11.77
N VAL A 210 4.37 28.54 10.71
CA VAL A 210 4.00 28.19 9.34
C VAL A 210 5.27 28.25 8.50
N ILE A 211 5.89 27.10 8.29
CA ILE A 211 7.18 26.98 7.62
C ILE A 211 6.98 26.49 6.19
N SER A 212 7.37 27.29 5.20
CA SER A 212 7.38 26.86 3.79
C SER A 212 8.73 26.33 3.34
N ILE A 213 8.75 25.18 2.68
CA ILE A 213 9.93 24.59 2.05
C ILE A 213 9.78 24.74 0.53
N ILE A 214 10.66 25.53 -0.07
CA ILE A 214 10.69 25.82 -1.51
C ILE A 214 11.98 25.30 -2.14
N GLY A 215 11.97 25.09 -3.46
CA GLY A 215 13.16 24.68 -4.20
C GLY A 215 12.84 23.89 -5.47
N SER A 216 13.86 23.73 -6.32
CA SER A 216 13.74 23.01 -7.59
C SER A 216 13.32 21.55 -7.40
N SER A 217 12.71 20.97 -8.45
CA SER A 217 12.43 19.52 -8.46
C SER A 217 13.72 18.71 -8.24
N GLY A 218 13.62 17.62 -7.47
CA GLY A 218 14.76 16.78 -7.10
C GLY A 218 15.68 17.36 -6.01
N SER A 219 15.37 18.52 -5.40
CA SER A 219 16.17 19.07 -4.30
C SER A 219 16.03 18.30 -2.97
N GLY A 220 15.02 17.43 -2.85
CA GLY A 220 14.77 16.60 -1.66
C GLY A 220 13.60 17.05 -0.77
N LYS A 221 12.76 18.01 -1.20
CA LYS A 221 11.68 18.61 -0.37
C LYS A 221 10.72 17.56 0.21
N SER A 222 10.11 16.74 -0.66
CA SER A 222 9.18 15.68 -0.25
C SER A 222 9.88 14.60 0.57
N THR A 223 11.12 14.22 0.21
CA THR A 223 11.92 13.29 1.02
C THR A 223 12.16 13.83 2.43
N PHE A 224 12.44 15.14 2.56
CA PHE A 224 12.64 15.76 3.86
C PHE A 224 11.37 15.71 4.69
N LEU A 225 10.23 16.11 4.12
CA LEU A 225 8.94 16.09 4.80
C LEU A 225 8.52 14.67 5.22
N ARG A 226 8.74 13.66 4.37
CA ARG A 226 8.45 12.25 4.63
C ARG A 226 9.36 11.61 5.68
N CYS A 227 10.57 12.13 5.89
CA CYS A 227 11.44 11.70 6.98
C CYS A 227 10.88 12.11 8.35
N ILE A 228 10.18 13.25 8.45
CA ILE A 228 9.64 13.77 9.72
C ILE A 228 8.64 12.79 10.35
N ASN A 229 7.78 12.15 9.55
CA ASN A 229 6.79 11.18 10.02
C ASN A 229 7.14 9.70 9.73
N PHE A 230 8.41 9.43 9.36
CA PHE A 230 8.92 8.10 9.01
C PHE A 230 8.14 7.39 7.90
N LEU A 231 7.64 8.12 6.90
CA LEU A 231 7.26 7.52 5.62
C LEU A 231 8.51 7.15 4.80
N GLU A 232 9.56 7.96 4.90
CA GLU A 232 10.93 7.63 4.49
C GLU A 232 11.81 7.42 5.73
N LYS A 233 12.74 6.47 5.65
CA LYS A 233 13.69 6.21 6.75
C LYS A 233 14.93 7.11 6.61
N PRO A 234 15.25 7.95 7.61
CA PRO A 234 16.49 8.71 7.58
C PRO A 234 17.70 7.78 7.71
N SER A 235 18.82 8.11 7.06
CA SER A 235 20.07 7.35 7.22
C SER A 235 20.80 7.71 8.52
N GLU A 236 20.72 8.98 8.93
CA GLU A 236 21.37 9.58 10.09
C GLU A 236 20.46 10.69 10.65
N GLY A 237 20.74 11.15 11.88
CA GLY A 237 20.06 12.28 12.52
C GLY A 237 19.17 11.88 13.69
N SER A 238 18.42 12.86 14.20
CA SER A 238 17.47 12.73 15.31
C SER A 238 16.20 13.55 15.03
N ILE A 239 15.10 13.17 15.68
CA ILE A 239 13.81 13.86 15.64
C ILE A 239 13.30 13.90 17.06
N SER A 240 12.87 15.08 17.49
CA SER A 240 12.18 15.29 18.77
C SER A 240 10.83 15.95 18.53
N LEU A 241 9.84 15.63 19.37
CA LEU A 241 8.51 16.24 19.36
C LEU A 241 8.16 16.62 20.79
N ASN A 242 7.75 17.87 21.04
CA ASN A 242 7.50 18.39 22.40
C ASN A 242 8.68 18.17 23.36
N ASN A 243 9.91 18.34 22.85
CA ASN A 243 11.16 18.08 23.55
C ASN A 243 11.37 16.62 24.01
N GLU A 244 10.56 15.68 23.51
CA GLU A 244 10.76 14.25 23.69
C GLU A 244 11.47 13.66 22.47
N ASP A 245 12.65 13.06 22.69
CA ASP A 245 13.39 12.40 21.62
C ASP A 245 12.68 11.12 21.15
N ILE A 246 12.54 10.99 19.84
CA ILE A 246 12.08 9.75 19.22
C ILE A 246 13.24 8.76 19.20
N ARG A 247 13.10 7.63 19.91
CA ARG A 247 14.19 6.66 20.05
C ARG A 247 14.38 5.91 18.73
N MET A 248 15.52 6.09 18.08
CA MET A 248 15.85 5.47 16.81
C MET A 248 16.94 4.40 16.96
N VAL A 249 16.85 3.36 16.13
CA VAL A 249 17.88 2.29 16.03
C VAL A 249 18.14 1.98 14.57
N ARG A 250 19.36 1.51 14.25
CA ARG A 250 19.68 1.05 12.89
C ARG A 250 18.91 -0.24 12.56
N ASP A 251 18.34 -0.29 11.37
CA ASP A 251 17.66 -1.46 10.82
C ASP A 251 18.62 -2.29 9.94
N LYS A 252 18.17 -3.45 9.45
CA LYS A 252 18.99 -4.37 8.65
C LYS A 252 19.51 -3.77 7.34
N ASP A 253 18.89 -2.71 6.86
CA ASP A 253 19.27 -1.97 5.66
C ASP A 253 20.28 -0.85 5.94
N GLY A 254 20.65 -0.62 7.20
CA GLY A 254 21.57 0.43 7.65
C GLY A 254 20.89 1.77 7.97
N GLN A 255 19.62 1.93 7.60
CA GLN A 255 18.83 3.13 7.85
C GLN A 255 18.26 3.15 9.28
N LEU A 256 17.87 4.32 9.76
CA LEU A 256 17.22 4.48 11.06
C LEU A 256 15.74 4.09 10.98
N LYS A 257 15.28 3.42 12.04
CA LYS A 257 13.86 3.19 12.31
C LYS A 257 13.55 3.58 13.74
N VAL A 258 12.30 3.96 14.00
CA VAL A 258 11.81 4.11 15.37
C VAL A 258 11.85 2.75 16.07
N PHE A 259 12.42 2.72 17.27
CA PHE A 259 12.57 1.51 18.08
C PHE A 259 11.22 0.94 18.50
N ASP A 260 10.34 1.79 19.03
CA ASP A 260 9.01 1.41 19.50
C ASP A 260 7.92 1.74 18.46
N LYS A 261 7.13 0.74 18.12
CA LYS A 261 5.97 0.89 17.22
C LYS A 261 4.90 1.81 17.82
N LYS A 262 4.73 1.83 19.15
CA LYS A 262 3.77 2.72 19.80
C LYS A 262 4.24 4.18 19.71
N GLN A 263 5.52 4.44 19.94
CA GLN A 263 6.10 5.78 19.75
C GLN A 263 5.93 6.26 18.31
N LEU A 264 6.16 5.39 17.31
CA LEU A 264 5.91 5.73 15.90
C LEU A 264 4.43 6.01 15.61
N GLN A 265 3.51 5.23 16.17
CA GLN A 265 2.09 5.47 16.02
C GLN A 265 1.68 6.81 16.65
N LEU A 266 2.16 7.12 17.86
CA LEU A 266 1.90 8.37 18.55
C LEU A 266 2.45 9.58 17.77
N LEU A 267 3.65 9.45 17.21
CA LEU A 267 4.24 10.46 16.33
C LEU A 267 3.30 10.77 15.15
N ARG A 268 2.77 9.72 14.50
CA ARG A 268 1.87 9.84 13.33
C ARG A 268 0.45 10.32 13.67
N THR A 269 0.00 10.16 14.91
CA THR A 269 -1.25 10.79 15.37
C THR A 269 -1.06 12.28 15.67
N ARG A 270 0.14 12.70 16.09
CA ARG A 270 0.47 14.11 16.37
C ARG A 270 0.94 14.88 15.13
N LEU A 271 1.52 14.18 14.15
CA LEU A 271 2.02 14.72 12.88
C LEU A 271 1.27 14.08 11.71
N THR A 272 0.24 14.77 11.21
CA THR A 272 -0.54 14.26 10.07
C THR A 272 -0.09 14.90 8.77
N MET A 273 -0.21 14.15 7.68
CA MET A 273 0.26 14.58 6.37
C MET A 273 -0.88 14.70 5.36
N VAL A 274 -0.82 15.76 4.56
CA VAL A 274 -1.61 15.97 3.35
C VAL A 274 -0.66 15.84 2.17
N PHE A 275 -0.98 14.92 1.26
CA PHE A 275 -0.12 14.53 0.16
C PHE A 275 -0.45 15.30 -1.12
N GLN A 276 0.48 15.28 -2.08
CA GLN A 276 0.30 15.81 -3.44
C GLN A 276 -0.85 15.09 -4.16
N HIS A 277 -0.83 13.76 -4.12
CA HIS A 277 -1.95 12.93 -4.54
C HIS A 277 -2.88 12.73 -3.34
N PHE A 278 -4.19 12.95 -3.51
CA PHE A 278 -5.17 13.04 -2.42
C PHE A 278 -5.17 11.84 -1.45
N ASN A 279 -4.71 10.67 -1.92
CA ASN A 279 -4.55 9.43 -1.15
C ASN A 279 -5.80 9.05 -0.34
N LEU A 280 -6.99 9.32 -0.88
CA LEU A 280 -8.26 8.89 -0.30
C LEU A 280 -8.44 7.37 -0.51
N TRP A 281 -9.04 6.69 0.46
CA TRP A 281 -9.39 5.29 0.34
C TRP A 281 -10.60 5.15 -0.59
N SER A 282 -10.37 4.59 -1.77
CA SER A 282 -11.34 4.53 -2.86
C SER A 282 -12.58 3.69 -2.51
N HIS A 283 -12.43 2.73 -1.60
CA HIS A 283 -13.51 1.85 -1.18
C HIS A 283 -14.41 2.43 -0.07
N MET A 284 -14.07 3.60 0.45
CA MET A 284 -14.79 4.31 1.51
C MET A 284 -15.46 5.57 0.95
N THR A 285 -16.61 5.93 1.49
CA THR A 285 -17.23 7.23 1.27
C THR A 285 -16.37 8.36 1.84
N VAL A 286 -16.70 9.61 1.52
CA VAL A 286 -16.04 10.80 2.06
C VAL A 286 -16.09 10.82 3.58
N LEU A 287 -17.27 10.56 4.15
CA LEU A 287 -17.45 10.54 5.60
C LEU A 287 -16.63 9.43 6.26
N GLU A 288 -16.66 8.22 5.69
CA GLU A 288 -15.87 7.08 6.18
C GLU A 288 -14.36 7.37 6.11
N ASN A 289 -13.90 8.02 5.04
CA ASN A 289 -12.49 8.41 4.89
C ASN A 289 -12.01 9.29 6.07
N VAL A 290 -12.84 10.23 6.53
CA VAL A 290 -12.50 11.13 7.63
C VAL A 290 -12.66 10.45 8.99
N MET A 291 -13.62 9.53 9.12
CA MET A 291 -13.91 8.82 10.38
C MET A 291 -12.93 7.66 10.69
N GLU A 292 -12.37 7.01 9.68
CA GLU A 292 -11.70 5.72 9.87
C GLU A 292 -10.49 5.81 10.81
N ALA A 293 -9.62 6.82 10.64
CA ALA A 293 -8.43 6.97 11.47
C ALA A 293 -8.77 7.33 12.94
N PRO A 294 -9.69 8.27 13.24
CA PRO A 294 -10.16 8.48 14.61
C PRO A 294 -10.73 7.24 15.30
N VAL A 295 -11.50 6.40 14.59
CA VAL A 295 -12.03 5.15 15.16
C VAL A 295 -10.94 4.11 15.35
N GLN A 296 -10.13 3.85 14.31
CA GLN A 296 -9.19 2.74 14.32
C GLN A 296 -7.90 3.06 15.08
N VAL A 297 -7.44 4.31 15.10
CA VAL A 297 -6.14 4.68 15.67
C VAL A 297 -6.29 5.36 17.02
N LEU A 298 -7.17 6.37 17.12
CA LEU A 298 -7.42 7.08 18.38
C LEU A 298 -8.37 6.31 19.30
N GLY A 299 -9.14 5.36 18.76
CA GLY A 299 -10.07 4.54 19.54
C GLY A 299 -11.37 5.25 19.90
N LEU A 300 -11.74 6.31 19.16
CA LEU A 300 -13.01 7.01 19.39
C LEU A 300 -14.21 6.12 19.08
N SER A 301 -15.33 6.41 19.74
CA SER A 301 -16.61 5.79 19.36
C SER A 301 -16.98 6.23 17.94
N LYS A 302 -17.78 5.40 17.24
CA LYS A 302 -18.27 5.77 15.90
C LYS A 302 -19.09 7.07 15.92
N ALA A 303 -19.81 7.34 17.01
CA ALA A 303 -20.61 8.55 17.16
C ALA A 303 -19.72 9.80 17.27
N ASP A 304 -18.70 9.76 18.15
CA ASP A 304 -17.77 10.89 18.32
C ASP A 304 -16.95 11.14 17.06
N ALA A 305 -16.49 10.06 16.41
CA ALA A 305 -15.77 10.15 15.15
C ALA A 305 -16.65 10.73 14.03
N HIS A 306 -17.94 10.40 14.00
CA HIS A 306 -18.90 10.93 13.03
C HIS A 306 -19.09 12.44 13.24
N GLU A 307 -19.37 12.88 14.47
CA GLU A 307 -19.54 14.31 14.78
C GLU A 307 -18.29 15.10 14.42
N ARG A 308 -17.11 14.58 14.77
CA ARG A 308 -15.83 15.18 14.44
C ARG A 308 -15.61 15.25 12.92
N ALA A 309 -15.92 14.17 12.20
CA ALA A 309 -15.77 14.14 10.75
C ALA A 309 -16.67 15.17 10.06
N VAL A 310 -17.94 15.26 10.47
CA VAL A 310 -18.88 16.26 9.97
C VAL A 310 -18.35 17.67 10.22
N ARG A 311 -17.90 17.97 11.44
CA ARG A 311 -17.33 19.27 11.82
C ARG A 311 -16.18 19.69 10.92
N TYR A 312 -15.23 18.80 10.63
CA TYR A 312 -14.10 19.13 9.77
C TYR A 312 -14.45 19.15 8.28
N LEU A 313 -15.39 18.32 7.83
CA LEU A 313 -15.92 18.38 6.47
C LEU A 313 -16.63 19.73 6.20
N ASP A 314 -17.40 20.23 7.16
CA ASP A 314 -18.02 21.55 7.09
C ASP A 314 -16.98 22.68 7.07
N LYS A 315 -15.95 22.56 7.92
CA LYS A 315 -14.85 23.53 7.97
C LYS A 315 -14.14 23.69 6.62
N VAL A 316 -13.99 22.59 5.87
CA VAL A 316 -13.38 22.60 4.53
C VAL A 316 -14.42 22.78 3.41
N GLY A 317 -15.70 23.05 3.71
CA GLY A 317 -16.71 23.32 2.70
C GLY A 317 -17.13 22.10 1.85
N ILE A 318 -17.13 20.90 2.44
CA ILE A 318 -17.72 19.71 1.81
C ILE A 318 -19.18 19.58 2.23
N ASP A 319 -20.07 19.76 1.25
CA ASP A 319 -21.51 19.70 1.46
C ASP A 319 -22.00 18.32 1.93
N GLU A 320 -23.18 18.29 2.54
CA GLU A 320 -23.79 17.06 3.07
C GLU A 320 -24.04 16.00 1.99
N ARG A 321 -24.40 16.42 0.76
CA ARG A 321 -24.66 15.51 -0.36
C ARG A 321 -23.40 14.80 -0.85
N ALA A 322 -22.24 15.40 -0.67
CA ALA A 322 -20.94 14.87 -1.05
C ALA A 322 -20.40 13.87 0.00
N ARG A 323 -20.86 13.94 1.26
CA ARG A 323 -20.36 13.07 2.35
C ARG A 323 -20.61 11.58 2.10
N GLY A 324 -21.73 11.25 1.46
CA GLY A 324 -22.08 9.87 1.07
C GLY A 324 -21.46 9.40 -0.26
N LYS A 325 -20.73 10.26 -0.97
CA LYS A 325 -20.08 9.91 -2.24
C LYS A 325 -18.75 9.20 -1.99
N TYR A 326 -18.30 8.43 -2.97
CA TYR A 326 -16.95 7.87 -3.04
C TYR A 326 -15.98 8.86 -3.72
N PRO A 327 -14.66 8.78 -3.44
CA PRO A 327 -13.65 9.70 -3.99
C PRO A 327 -13.71 9.88 -5.51
N VAL A 328 -14.01 8.82 -6.27
CA VAL A 328 -14.11 8.83 -7.73
C VAL A 328 -15.20 9.79 -8.26
N HIS A 329 -16.16 10.19 -7.44
CA HIS A 329 -17.24 11.10 -7.81
C HIS A 329 -16.97 12.57 -7.42
N LEU A 330 -15.75 12.89 -6.98
CA LEU A 330 -15.36 14.23 -6.53
C LEU A 330 -14.36 14.88 -7.48
N SER A 331 -14.43 16.22 -7.62
CA SER A 331 -13.37 16.98 -8.29
C SER A 331 -12.05 16.91 -7.52
N GLY A 332 -10.92 17.19 -8.18
CA GLY A 332 -9.60 17.19 -7.52
C GLY A 332 -9.56 18.11 -6.30
N GLY A 333 -10.10 19.33 -6.42
CA GLY A 333 -10.20 20.28 -5.32
C GLY A 333 -11.05 19.73 -4.15
N GLN A 334 -12.18 19.09 -4.43
CA GLN A 334 -12.98 18.43 -3.40
C GLN A 334 -12.23 17.29 -2.72
N GLN A 335 -11.54 16.42 -3.48
CA GLN A 335 -10.75 15.34 -2.92
C GLN A 335 -9.64 15.86 -2.00
N GLN A 336 -8.99 16.97 -2.38
CA GLN A 336 -7.96 17.55 -1.54
C GLN A 336 -8.51 18.17 -0.26
N ARG A 337 -9.67 18.82 -0.32
CA ARG A 337 -10.37 19.31 0.88
C ARG A 337 -10.76 18.18 1.83
N VAL A 338 -11.24 17.05 1.29
CA VAL A 338 -11.50 15.84 2.10
C VAL A 338 -10.22 15.30 2.72
N SER A 339 -9.09 15.32 2.00
CA SER A 339 -7.79 14.91 2.54
C SER A 339 -7.33 15.80 3.71
N ILE A 340 -7.53 17.12 3.60
CA ILE A 340 -7.29 18.08 4.68
C ILE A 340 -8.21 17.80 5.87
N ALA A 341 -9.52 17.59 5.65
CA ALA A 341 -10.45 17.25 6.73
C ALA A 341 -10.07 15.95 7.44
N ARG A 342 -9.61 14.94 6.71
CA ARG A 342 -9.11 13.67 7.26
C ARG A 342 -7.87 13.87 8.13
N ALA A 343 -6.95 14.74 7.72
CA ALA A 343 -5.80 15.11 8.54
C ALA A 343 -6.24 15.85 9.82
N LEU A 344 -7.14 16.83 9.70
CA LEU A 344 -7.65 17.59 10.85
C LEU A 344 -8.45 16.74 11.85
N ALA A 345 -9.16 15.70 11.39
CA ALA A 345 -9.94 14.80 12.26
C ALA A 345 -9.10 14.02 13.27
N MET A 346 -7.79 13.91 13.03
CA MET A 346 -6.85 13.34 13.99
C MET A 346 -6.45 14.33 15.11
N GLU A 347 -6.85 15.60 15.00
CA GLU A 347 -6.46 16.69 15.91
C GLU A 347 -4.94 16.78 16.14
N PRO A 348 -4.15 16.88 15.06
CA PRO A 348 -2.69 16.88 15.14
C PRO A 348 -2.14 18.16 15.79
N GLU A 349 -0.93 18.04 16.32
CA GLU A 349 -0.13 19.17 16.81
C GLU A 349 0.57 19.89 15.63
N VAL A 350 0.92 19.16 14.57
CA VAL A 350 1.54 19.70 13.35
C VAL A 350 0.91 19.10 12.10
N LEU A 351 0.63 19.96 11.11
CA LEU A 351 0.18 19.57 9.78
C LEU A 351 1.34 19.65 8.78
N LEU A 352 1.61 18.54 8.09
CA LEU A 352 2.60 18.45 7.03
C LEU A 352 1.87 18.49 5.67
N PHE A 353 2.26 19.37 4.77
CA PHE A 353 1.68 19.47 3.42
C PHE A 353 2.77 19.25 2.37
N ASP A 354 2.60 18.24 1.53
CA ASP A 354 3.51 17.92 0.42
C ASP A 354 2.88 18.34 -0.91
N GLU A 355 3.21 19.53 -1.40
CA GLU A 355 2.71 20.11 -2.65
C GLU A 355 1.18 19.94 -2.84
N PRO A 356 0.35 20.45 -1.91
CA PRO A 356 -1.06 20.10 -1.85
C PRO A 356 -1.90 20.62 -3.03
N THR A 357 -1.36 21.51 -3.86
CA THR A 357 -2.08 22.10 -5.01
C THR A 357 -1.54 21.66 -6.36
N SER A 358 -0.40 20.96 -6.42
CA SER A 358 0.30 20.74 -7.71
C SER A 358 -0.38 19.72 -8.63
N ALA A 359 -1.31 18.90 -8.11
CA ALA A 359 -2.13 17.98 -8.88
C ALA A 359 -3.54 18.54 -9.19
N LEU A 360 -3.79 19.83 -8.95
CA LEU A 360 -5.08 20.48 -9.17
C LEU A 360 -5.08 21.32 -10.45
N ASP A 361 -6.26 21.44 -11.06
CA ASP A 361 -6.50 22.44 -12.09
C ASP A 361 -6.30 23.85 -11.51
N PRO A 362 -5.70 24.80 -12.27
CA PRO A 362 -5.37 26.14 -11.76
C PRO A 362 -6.53 26.89 -11.10
N GLU A 363 -7.76 26.70 -11.60
CA GLU A 363 -8.97 27.32 -11.07
C GLU A 363 -9.34 26.87 -9.65
N LEU A 364 -8.89 25.69 -9.21
CA LEU A 364 -9.20 25.11 -7.90
C LEU A 364 -8.11 25.40 -6.84
N VAL A 365 -6.91 25.84 -7.25
CA VAL A 365 -5.76 26.09 -6.38
C VAL A 365 -6.12 27.10 -5.27
N GLY A 366 -6.76 28.21 -5.65
CA GLY A 366 -7.13 29.27 -4.71
C GLY A 366 -8.12 28.84 -3.62
N GLU A 367 -8.96 27.82 -3.87
CA GLU A 367 -9.88 27.28 -2.86
C GLU A 367 -9.12 26.53 -1.76
N VAL A 368 -8.11 25.76 -2.14
CA VAL A 368 -7.29 24.98 -1.20
C VAL A 368 -6.34 25.88 -0.41
N LEU A 369 -5.69 26.84 -1.07
CA LEU A 369 -4.80 27.80 -0.39
C LEU A 369 -5.54 28.64 0.65
N ARG A 370 -6.79 29.06 0.38
CA ARG A 370 -7.62 29.79 1.36
C ARG A 370 -7.92 28.96 2.61
N ILE A 371 -8.10 27.65 2.48
CA ILE A 371 -8.30 26.77 3.63
C ILE A 371 -7.01 26.67 4.45
N MET A 372 -5.87 26.50 3.78
CA MET A 372 -4.57 26.46 4.44
C MET A 372 -4.27 27.78 5.18
N GLN A 373 -4.60 28.92 4.57
CA GLN A 373 -4.48 30.22 5.21
C GLN A 373 -5.35 30.34 6.46
N LYS A 374 -6.62 29.91 6.41
CA LYS A 374 -7.49 29.91 7.61
C LYS A 374 -6.92 29.05 8.74
N LEU A 375 -6.33 27.90 8.41
CA LEU A 375 -5.68 27.04 9.42
C LEU A 375 -4.46 27.74 10.06
N ALA A 376 -3.67 28.46 9.26
CA ALA A 376 -2.57 29.28 9.76
C ALA A 376 -3.08 30.41 10.68
N GLU A 377 -4.13 31.13 10.27
CA GLU A 377 -4.78 32.19 11.08
C GLU A 377 -5.35 31.67 12.41
N GLU A 378 -5.76 30.40 12.46
CA GLU A 378 -6.18 29.70 13.68
C GLU A 378 -5.02 29.25 14.57
N GLY A 379 -3.77 29.56 14.21
CA GLY A 379 -2.58 29.22 14.97
C GLY A 379 -2.15 27.76 14.84
N LYS A 380 -2.52 27.08 13.75
CA LYS A 380 -2.03 25.71 13.49
C LYS A 380 -0.56 25.74 13.10
N THR A 381 0.22 24.83 13.67
CA THR A 381 1.61 24.59 13.24
C THR A 381 1.60 23.83 11.92
N MET A 382 2.30 24.36 10.91
CA MET A 382 2.28 23.85 9.54
C MET A 382 3.69 23.80 8.94
N VAL A 383 4.03 22.69 8.28
CA VAL A 383 5.21 22.59 7.41
C VAL A 383 4.75 22.29 6.01
N VAL A 384 5.01 23.20 5.07
CA VAL A 384 4.40 23.20 3.74
C VAL A 384 5.47 23.17 2.66
N VAL A 385 5.60 22.06 1.94
CA VAL A 385 6.31 22.03 0.66
C VAL A 385 5.38 22.59 -0.41
N THR A 386 5.79 23.64 -1.12
CA THR A 386 4.93 24.28 -2.12
C THR A 386 5.71 24.95 -3.25
N HIS A 387 5.04 25.08 -4.40
CA HIS A 387 5.44 25.91 -5.53
C HIS A 387 4.64 27.23 -5.59
N GLU A 388 3.66 27.42 -4.72
CA GLU A 388 2.84 28.62 -4.62
C GLU A 388 3.57 29.71 -3.82
N MET A 389 4.36 30.53 -4.51
CA MET A 389 5.22 31.54 -3.87
C MET A 389 4.43 32.61 -3.11
N GLU A 390 3.22 32.94 -3.57
CA GLU A 390 2.37 33.91 -2.87
C GLU A 390 1.95 33.40 -1.48
N PHE A 391 1.62 32.11 -1.36
CA PHE A 391 1.32 31.49 -0.06
C PHE A 391 2.56 31.55 0.85
N ALA A 392 3.71 31.11 0.34
CA ALA A 392 4.97 31.13 1.10
C ALA A 392 5.39 32.55 1.52
N ARG A 393 5.02 33.57 0.74
CA ARG A 393 5.34 34.97 1.02
C ARG A 393 4.41 35.62 2.05
N HIS A 394 3.12 35.32 2.01
CA HIS A 394 2.10 36.04 2.78
C HIS A 394 1.58 35.29 4.01
N VAL A 395 1.67 33.96 4.03
CA VAL A 395 1.10 33.13 5.11
C VAL A 395 2.19 32.58 6.02
N SER A 396 3.36 32.27 5.47
CA SER A 396 4.46 31.67 6.23
C SER A 396 5.16 32.69 7.11
N ASN A 397 5.62 32.26 8.29
CA ASN A 397 6.51 33.06 9.14
C ASN A 397 7.98 32.69 8.94
N HIS A 398 8.26 31.51 8.35
CA HIS A 398 9.60 31.07 8.01
C HIS A 398 9.61 30.36 6.64
N VAL A 399 10.66 30.60 5.85
CA VAL A 399 10.84 29.97 4.53
C VAL A 399 12.21 29.32 4.50
N ILE A 400 12.28 28.12 3.93
CA ILE A 400 13.48 27.31 3.73
C ILE A 400 13.64 27.05 2.24
N PHE A 401 14.75 27.49 1.67
CA PHE A 401 15.14 27.17 0.31
C PHE A 401 16.08 25.95 0.30
N LEU A 402 15.58 24.85 -0.26
CA LEU A 402 16.30 23.59 -0.36
C LEU A 402 16.94 23.43 -1.76
N HIS A 403 18.25 23.21 -1.79
CA HIS A 403 19.03 22.98 -3.01
C HIS A 403 19.94 21.77 -2.87
N LYS A 404 19.83 20.79 -3.78
CA LYS A 404 20.67 19.57 -3.84
C LYS A 404 20.83 18.83 -2.49
N GLY A 405 19.74 18.73 -1.72
CA GLY A 405 19.70 18.03 -0.45
C GLY A 405 20.22 18.82 0.74
N LEU A 406 20.48 20.13 0.59
CA LEU A 406 20.95 21.05 1.61
C LEU A 406 19.99 22.23 1.75
N ILE A 407 19.92 22.80 2.95
CA ILE A 407 19.30 24.12 3.15
C ILE A 407 20.33 25.16 2.71
N GLU A 408 20.05 25.81 1.59
CA GLU A 408 20.94 26.81 0.99
C GLU A 408 20.72 28.18 1.64
N GLU A 409 19.47 28.53 1.91
CA GLU A 409 19.09 29.78 2.58
C GLU A 409 17.76 29.58 3.31
N GLN A 410 17.60 30.20 4.48
CA GLN A 410 16.35 30.17 5.25
C GLN A 410 16.21 31.45 6.08
N GLY A 411 14.98 31.88 6.31
CA GLY A 411 14.70 33.09 7.09
C GLY A 411 13.24 33.54 6.99
N PRO A 412 12.91 34.74 7.48
CA PRO A 412 11.59 35.32 7.29
C PRO A 412 11.29 35.54 5.80
N PRO A 413 10.04 35.36 5.34
CA PRO A 413 9.69 35.53 3.93
C PRO A 413 10.06 36.92 3.37
N ALA A 414 9.92 37.98 4.17
CA ALA A 414 10.28 39.33 3.75
C ALA A 414 11.77 39.46 3.36
N GLU A 415 12.66 38.75 4.07
CA GLU A 415 14.09 38.73 3.75
C GLU A 415 14.37 37.83 2.54
N LEU A 416 13.82 36.62 2.53
CA LEU A 416 14.11 35.65 1.45
C LEU A 416 13.55 36.05 0.08
N PHE A 417 12.38 36.66 0.04
CA PHE A 417 11.78 37.11 -1.23
C PHE A 417 12.14 38.56 -1.58
N GLY A 418 12.47 39.39 -0.59
CA GLY A 418 12.80 40.80 -0.79
C GLY A 418 14.28 41.07 -1.01
N ASN A 419 15.16 40.32 -0.34
CA ASN A 419 16.60 40.49 -0.39
C ASN A 419 17.36 39.14 -0.25
N PRO A 420 17.14 38.17 -1.17
CA PRO A 420 17.82 36.88 -1.15
C PRO A 420 19.34 37.02 -1.25
N LYS A 421 20.09 36.37 -0.36
CA LYS A 421 21.57 36.43 -0.31
C LYS A 421 22.22 35.41 -1.24
N SER A 422 21.65 34.22 -1.38
CA SER A 422 22.18 33.16 -2.23
C SER A 422 21.93 33.47 -3.71
N PRO A 423 22.97 33.40 -4.56
CA PRO A 423 22.80 33.47 -6.01
C PRO A 423 21.86 32.37 -6.54
N ARG A 424 21.79 31.22 -5.85
CA ARG A 424 20.89 30.12 -6.22
C ARG A 424 19.44 30.45 -5.91
N LEU A 425 19.17 31.10 -4.78
CA LEU A 425 17.81 31.55 -4.45
C LEU A 425 17.36 32.65 -5.42
N GLN A 426 18.23 33.62 -5.73
CA GLN A 426 17.96 34.65 -6.76
C GLN A 426 17.60 34.02 -8.12
N GLN A 427 18.40 33.04 -8.56
CA GLN A 427 18.14 32.31 -9.80
C GLN A 427 16.82 31.53 -9.75
N PHE A 428 16.51 30.88 -8.63
CA PHE A 428 15.25 30.15 -8.46
C PHE A 428 14.03 31.09 -8.51
N LEU A 429 14.06 32.20 -7.78
CA LEU A 429 12.95 33.16 -7.71
C LEU A 429 12.72 33.85 -9.06
N SER A 430 13.77 34.24 -9.77
CA SER A 430 13.63 34.84 -11.11
C SER A 430 13.02 33.90 -12.16
N GLY A 431 13.20 32.58 -12.00
CA GLY A 431 12.56 31.58 -12.85
C GLY A 431 11.12 31.25 -12.42
N ALA A 432 10.81 31.34 -11.13
CA ALA A 432 9.50 30.99 -10.56
C ALA A 432 8.49 32.16 -10.52
N LEU A 433 8.96 33.41 -10.64
CA LEU A 433 8.13 34.62 -10.69
C LEU A 433 7.82 35.09 -12.13
N LYS A 434 8.14 34.26 -13.13
CA LYS A 434 7.68 34.40 -14.52
C LYS A 434 6.46 33.53 -14.72
#